data_AF-A0A497HAF9-F1
#
_entry.id   AF-A0A497HAF9-F1
#
_cell.length_a   1.000
_cell.length_b   1.000
_cell.length_c   1.000
_cell.angle_alpha   90.00
_cell.angle_beta   90.00
_cell.angle_gamma   90.00
#
_symmetry.space_group_name_H-M   'P 1'
#
loop_
_entity.id
_entity.type
_entity.pdbx_description
1 polymer ?
#
loop_
_entity_poly.entity_id
_entity_poly.type
_entity_poly.pdbx_seq_one_letter_code
_entity_poly.pdbx_strand_id
1 'polypeptide(L)'
;MKKKQIVFALLSIFILTTSALVFATPIENNLVDNKPVINTKDTPPENDTPPDSVKIIGAWGYMDDRTPDGYFGGKIIRKGRFAVFRGVFNETDSDNRTPFICIMKKGYLIGKVTTDDGIYRVVGLYRIDREKHLLKFKWMTAKLDGWAVGRIRL
;
A
#
# COMPACT_ATOMS: atom_id res chain seq x y z
N MET A 1 42.94 -8.94 59.20
CA MET A 1 41.81 -9.87 59.41
C MET A 1 41.30 -10.38 58.06
N LYS A 2 40.69 -11.57 58.09
CA LYS A 2 40.54 -12.57 57.02
C LYS A 2 39.78 -12.12 55.75
N LYS A 3 40.26 -12.67 54.62
CA LYS A 3 39.57 -12.90 53.33
C LYS A 3 38.12 -13.35 53.51
N LYS A 4 37.23 -12.87 52.62
CA LYS A 4 36.21 -13.72 51.97
C LYS A 4 36.03 -13.27 50.51
N GLN A 5 36.62 -14.06 49.60
CA GLN A 5 36.10 -14.22 48.25
C GLN A 5 34.79 -15.01 48.36
N ILE A 6 33.76 -14.62 47.63
CA ILE A 6 32.70 -15.52 47.19
C ILE A 6 32.54 -15.33 45.69
N VAL A 7 32.85 -16.41 44.98
CA VAL A 7 32.64 -16.66 43.55
C VAL A 7 31.35 -17.49 43.44
N PHE A 8 30.76 -17.50 42.24
CA PHE A 8 29.63 -18.32 41.72
C PHE A 8 28.23 -17.72 42.00
N ALA A 9 27.30 -17.63 41.04
CA ALA A 9 27.09 -18.48 39.86
C ALA A 9 26.48 -17.71 38.66
N LEU A 10 26.81 -18.21 37.47
CA LEU A 10 26.06 -18.02 36.23
C LEU A 10 24.57 -18.33 36.45
N LEU A 11 23.69 -17.44 35.98
CA LEU A 11 22.31 -17.82 35.66
C LEU A 11 21.94 -17.26 34.28
N SER A 12 22.31 -18.03 33.27
CA SER A 12 21.66 -18.02 31.97
C SER A 12 20.19 -18.41 32.15
N ILE A 13 19.29 -17.45 31.94
CA ILE A 13 17.87 -17.74 31.74
C ILE A 13 17.58 -17.52 30.25
N PHE A 14 17.56 -18.64 29.53
CA PHE A 14 16.75 -18.81 28.33
C PHE A 14 15.29 -18.56 28.72
N ILE A 15 14.65 -17.51 28.19
CA ILE A 15 13.20 -17.46 28.10
C ILE A 15 12.82 -17.71 26.65
N LEU A 16 12.74 -19.00 26.32
CA LEU A 16 11.83 -19.49 25.30
C LEU A 16 10.42 -19.40 25.90
N THR A 17 9.70 -18.33 25.62
CA THR A 17 8.24 -18.34 25.70
C THR A 17 7.68 -17.88 24.37
N THR A 18 7.39 -18.87 23.54
CA THR A 18 6.32 -18.81 22.55
C THR A 18 5.04 -18.39 23.26
N SER A 19 4.55 -17.20 22.93
CA SER A 19 3.14 -16.85 23.03
C SER A 19 2.76 -16.25 21.70
N ALA A 20 2.07 -17.08 20.91
CA ALA A 20 1.39 -16.69 19.71
C ALA A 20 0.26 -15.67 19.99
N LEU A 21 -0.27 -15.11 18.90
CA LEU A 21 -1.42 -14.21 18.80
C LEU A 21 -1.13 -12.74 19.20
N VAL A 22 -1.45 -11.73 18.39
CA VAL A 22 -2.62 -11.58 17.53
C VAL A 22 -2.20 -10.97 16.19
N PHE A 23 -2.30 -11.75 15.11
CA PHE A 23 -2.44 -11.15 13.78
C PHE A 23 -3.74 -10.35 13.80
N ALA A 24 -3.64 -9.04 13.57
CA ALA A 24 -4.79 -8.19 13.35
C ALA A 24 -5.73 -8.86 12.34
N THR A 25 -6.98 -9.00 12.75
CA THR A 25 -8.04 -9.70 12.04
C THR A 25 -8.31 -9.06 10.66
N PRO A 26 -8.87 -9.84 9.72
CA PRO A 26 -9.00 -9.44 8.33
C PRO A 26 -10.21 -8.52 8.17
N ILE A 27 -9.99 -7.35 7.56
CA ILE A 27 -11.05 -6.64 6.83
C ILE A 27 -11.29 -7.43 5.54
N GLU A 28 -11.91 -8.61 5.62
CA GLU A 28 -12.11 -9.49 4.45
C GLU A 28 -13.55 -10.02 4.30
N ASN A 29 -14.45 -9.80 5.26
CA ASN A 29 -15.74 -10.51 5.26
C ASN A 29 -16.99 -9.71 4.83
N ASN A 30 -16.87 -8.56 4.17
CA ASN A 30 -18.05 -7.79 3.70
C ASN A 30 -18.09 -7.50 2.19
N LEU A 31 -17.34 -8.23 1.35
CA LEU A 31 -17.35 -8.05 -0.11
C LEU A 31 -17.49 -9.38 -0.88
N VAL A 32 -18.43 -10.23 -0.48
CA VAL A 32 -18.88 -11.45 -1.16
C VAL A 32 -20.36 -11.57 -0.74
N ASP A 33 -21.41 -11.52 -1.57
CA ASP A 33 -21.65 -12.06 -2.90
C ASP A 33 -22.63 -11.17 -3.67
N ASN A 34 -22.31 -10.88 -4.93
CA ASN A 34 -23.29 -10.72 -6.02
C ASN A 34 -22.50 -10.74 -7.33
N LYS A 35 -22.02 -11.94 -7.70
CA LYS A 35 -21.37 -12.16 -8.98
C LYS A 35 -22.45 -12.58 -9.99
N PRO A 36 -22.71 -11.83 -11.07
CA PRO A 36 -23.57 -12.34 -12.13
C PRO A 36 -22.86 -13.53 -12.80
N VAL A 37 -23.63 -14.57 -13.11
CA VAL A 37 -23.18 -15.75 -13.86
C VAL A 37 -22.78 -15.30 -15.26
N ILE A 38 -21.47 -15.25 -15.54
CA ILE A 38 -20.93 -14.92 -16.86
C ILE A 38 -20.94 -16.19 -17.70
N ASN A 39 -21.66 -16.15 -18.82
CA ASN A 39 -21.75 -17.22 -19.80
C ASN A 39 -20.38 -17.42 -20.47
N THR A 40 -19.83 -18.64 -20.42
CA THR A 40 -18.43 -18.98 -20.73
C THR A 40 -18.06 -18.97 -22.23
N LYS A 41 -18.78 -18.24 -23.08
CA LYS A 41 -18.51 -18.18 -24.53
C LYS A 41 -17.78 -16.94 -25.01
N ASP A 42 -17.54 -15.94 -24.15
CA ASP A 42 -16.94 -14.65 -24.54
C ASP A 42 -15.57 -14.38 -23.90
N THR A 43 -14.85 -15.41 -23.44
CA THR A 43 -13.49 -15.20 -22.91
C THR A 43 -12.54 -14.88 -24.08
N PRO A 44 -11.94 -13.68 -24.14
CA PRO A 44 -10.92 -13.38 -25.14
C PRO A 44 -9.73 -14.34 -24.93
N PRO A 45 -8.99 -14.72 -25.99
CA PRO A 45 -7.84 -15.59 -25.85
C PRO A 45 -6.88 -15.01 -24.81
N GLU A 46 -6.41 -15.87 -23.91
CA GLU A 46 -5.40 -15.57 -22.89
C GLU A 46 -4.16 -15.03 -23.61
N ASN A 47 -4.02 -13.71 -23.61
CA ASN A 47 -2.90 -13.04 -24.23
C ASN A 47 -1.76 -13.11 -23.21
N ASP A 48 -0.73 -13.92 -23.49
CA ASP A 48 0.48 -14.07 -22.67
C ASP A 48 1.27 -12.75 -22.49
N THR A 49 0.85 -11.68 -23.17
CA THR A 49 1.38 -10.33 -22.99
C THR A 49 0.75 -9.67 -21.76
N PRO A 50 1.55 -9.30 -20.74
CA PRO A 50 1.03 -8.58 -19.57
C PRO A 50 0.31 -7.30 -20.00
N PRO A 51 -0.84 -6.96 -19.41
CA PRO A 51 -1.60 -5.79 -19.81
C PRO A 51 -0.76 -4.52 -19.69
N ASP A 52 -0.83 -3.65 -20.71
CA ASP A 52 -0.10 -2.37 -20.76
C ASP A 52 -0.46 -1.42 -19.62
N SER A 53 -1.61 -1.64 -18.99
CA SER A 53 -2.04 -0.93 -17.80
C SER A 53 -2.80 -1.81 -16.83
N VAL A 54 -2.64 -1.55 -15.53
CA VAL A 54 -3.40 -2.20 -14.45
C VAL A 54 -4.19 -1.16 -13.67
N LYS A 55 -5.38 -1.51 -13.20
CA LYS A 55 -6.22 -0.63 -12.38
C LYS A 55 -5.86 -0.79 -10.91
N ILE A 56 -5.84 0.32 -10.16
CA ILE A 56 -5.62 0.33 -8.72
C ILE A 56 -6.80 1.02 -8.05
N ILE A 57 -7.29 0.46 -6.94
CA ILE A 57 -8.23 1.11 -6.03
C ILE A 57 -7.77 0.83 -4.61
N GLY A 58 -7.74 1.84 -3.75
CA GLY A 58 -7.20 1.71 -2.41
C GLY A 58 -7.58 2.84 -1.46
N ALA A 59 -6.94 2.80 -0.30
CA ALA A 59 -7.08 3.76 0.77
C ALA A 59 -5.73 4.44 1.06
N TRP A 60 -5.76 5.67 1.55
CA TRP A 60 -4.59 6.42 1.98
C TRP A 60 -4.84 7.06 3.35
N GLY A 61 -3.76 7.40 4.05
CA GLY A 61 -3.81 8.10 5.33
C GLY A 61 -2.47 8.71 5.72
N TYR A 62 -2.45 9.51 6.78
CA TYR A 62 -1.24 10.12 7.34
C TYR A 62 -0.42 9.13 8.17
N MET A 63 0.88 9.40 8.35
CA MET A 63 1.83 8.44 8.94
C MET A 63 1.51 8.11 10.41
N ASP A 64 0.93 9.06 11.14
CA ASP A 64 0.57 8.93 12.55
C ASP A 64 -0.76 8.21 12.78
N ASP A 65 -1.55 7.98 11.72
CA ASP A 65 -2.86 7.34 11.81
C ASP A 65 -2.87 5.96 11.11
N ARG A 66 -3.57 5.01 11.73
CA ARG A 66 -3.88 3.70 11.14
C ARG A 66 -5.23 3.70 10.41
N THR A 67 -6.00 4.76 10.57
CA THR A 67 -7.30 4.96 9.94
C THR A 67 -7.10 5.58 8.56
N PRO A 68 -7.85 5.14 7.53
CA PRO A 68 -7.88 5.83 6.26
C PRO A 68 -8.44 7.26 6.38
N ASP A 69 -7.67 8.24 5.91
CA ASP A 69 -8.14 9.61 5.69
C ASP A 69 -8.88 9.77 4.36
N GLY A 70 -8.76 8.77 3.48
CA GLY A 70 -9.53 8.75 2.25
C GLY A 70 -9.19 7.61 1.30
N TYR A 71 -9.62 7.76 0.05
CA TYR A 71 -9.50 6.73 -0.98
C TYR A 71 -8.78 7.25 -2.22
N PHE A 72 -8.17 6.34 -2.96
CA PHE A 72 -7.52 6.66 -4.23
C PHE A 72 -7.80 5.58 -5.27
N GLY A 73 -7.80 5.99 -6.54
CA GLY A 73 -8.03 5.08 -7.65
C GLY A 73 -7.41 5.58 -8.94
N GLY A 74 -6.97 4.66 -9.79
CA GLY A 74 -6.32 5.04 -11.04
C GLY A 74 -5.82 3.86 -11.86
N LYS A 75 -4.94 4.17 -12.80
CA LYS A 75 -4.26 3.19 -13.65
C LYS A 75 -2.75 3.39 -13.55
N ILE A 76 -2.01 2.28 -13.49
CA ILE A 76 -0.57 2.26 -13.71
C ILE A 76 -0.34 1.85 -15.15
N ILE A 77 0.32 2.71 -15.92
CA ILE A 77 0.60 2.52 -17.34
C ILE A 77 2.10 2.28 -17.48
N ARG A 78 2.49 1.15 -18.07
CA ARG A 78 3.91 0.85 -18.32
C ARG A 78 4.44 1.74 -19.45
N LYS A 79 5.62 2.33 -19.24
CA LYS A 79 6.32 3.19 -20.22
C LYS A 79 7.80 2.81 -20.26
N GLY A 80 8.10 1.68 -20.91
CA GLY A 80 9.46 1.16 -21.05
C GLY A 80 10.12 0.89 -19.71
N ARG A 81 11.04 1.78 -19.30
CA ARG A 81 11.87 1.67 -18.08
C ARG A 81 11.22 2.24 -16.81
N PHE A 82 10.03 2.86 -16.93
CA PHE A 82 9.27 3.37 -15.80
C PHE A 82 7.78 3.10 -16.00
N ALA A 83 6.98 3.39 -15.00
CA ALA A 83 5.53 3.37 -15.09
C ALA A 83 4.97 4.74 -14.69
N VAL A 84 3.76 5.05 -15.12
CA VAL A 84 3.04 6.26 -14.73
C VAL A 84 1.74 5.87 -14.07
N PHE A 85 1.55 6.28 -12.83
CA PHE A 85 0.23 6.28 -12.20
C PHE A 85 -0.53 7.53 -12.63
N ARG A 86 -1.75 7.34 -13.12
CA ARG A 86 -2.72 8.40 -13.35
C ARG A 86 -4.00 8.05 -12.61
N GLY A 87 -4.39 8.88 -11.67
CA GLY A 87 -5.56 8.64 -10.87
C GLY A 87 -6.06 9.88 -10.18
N VAL A 88 -6.92 9.64 -9.21
CA VAL A 88 -7.49 10.62 -8.30
C VAL A 88 -7.44 10.09 -6.88
N PHE A 89 -7.50 10.99 -5.92
CA PHE A 89 -7.80 10.64 -4.54
C PHE A 89 -8.85 11.61 -3.98
N ASN A 90 -9.52 11.20 -2.91
CA ASN A 90 -10.44 12.03 -2.15
C ASN A 90 -10.21 11.79 -0.65
N GLU A 91 -10.74 12.68 0.16
CA GLU A 91 -10.86 12.51 1.61
C GLU A 91 -12.16 11.76 1.93
N THR A 92 -12.21 11.04 3.06
CA THR A 92 -13.35 10.19 3.44
C THR A 92 -14.68 10.96 3.46
N ASP A 93 -14.67 12.20 3.93
CA ASP A 93 -15.86 13.04 4.08
C ASP A 93 -16.05 14.03 2.90
N SER A 94 -15.37 13.80 1.78
CA SER A 94 -15.37 14.69 0.62
C SER A 94 -15.67 13.95 -0.68
N ASP A 95 -16.60 14.50 -1.46
CA ASP A 95 -16.86 14.08 -2.84
C ASP A 95 -15.82 14.63 -3.83
N ASN A 96 -14.92 15.52 -3.38
CA ASN A 96 -13.92 16.12 -4.24
C ASN A 96 -12.86 15.11 -4.66
N ARG A 97 -12.71 14.93 -5.97
CA ARG A 97 -11.71 14.03 -6.56
C ARG A 97 -10.54 14.83 -7.08
N THR A 98 -9.45 14.78 -6.34
CA THR A 98 -8.23 15.52 -6.64
C THR A 98 -7.34 14.70 -7.59
N PRO A 99 -6.94 15.24 -8.75
CA PRO A 99 -6.00 14.58 -9.65
C PRO A 99 -4.64 14.29 -9.00
N PHE A 100 -4.18 13.05 -9.16
CA PHE A 100 -2.86 12.60 -8.74
C PHE A 100 -2.14 11.87 -9.87
N ILE A 101 -0.95 12.37 -10.23
CA ILE A 101 -0.11 11.78 -11.27
C ILE A 101 1.29 11.58 -10.72
N CYS A 102 1.84 10.38 -10.86
CA CYS A 102 3.22 10.11 -10.47
C CYS A 102 3.96 9.19 -11.45
N ILE A 103 5.27 9.40 -11.54
CA ILE A 103 6.21 8.52 -12.22
C ILE A 103 6.71 7.53 -11.18
N MET A 104 6.64 6.24 -11.51
CA MET A 104 7.07 5.12 -10.68
C MET A 104 8.29 4.46 -11.33
N LYS A 105 9.41 4.39 -10.62
CA LYS A 105 10.64 3.80 -11.13
C LYS A 105 11.47 3.21 -10.00
N LYS A 106 11.85 1.92 -10.12
CA LYS A 106 12.76 1.22 -9.19
C LYS A 106 12.37 1.36 -7.70
N GLY A 107 11.08 1.28 -7.38
CA GLY A 107 10.60 1.40 -6.00
C GLY A 107 10.43 2.84 -5.50
N TYR A 108 10.73 3.84 -6.31
CA TYR A 108 10.50 5.26 -6.02
C TYR A 108 9.30 5.79 -6.80
N LEU A 109 8.57 6.72 -6.20
CA LEU A 109 7.56 7.52 -6.87
C LEU A 109 7.87 9.01 -6.74
N ILE A 110 7.66 9.75 -7.82
CA ILE A 110 7.72 11.21 -7.85
C ILE A 110 6.52 11.70 -8.63
N GLY A 111 5.71 12.55 -8.03
CA GLY A 111 4.45 12.99 -8.60
C GLY A 111 4.03 14.36 -8.14
N LYS A 112 2.80 14.70 -8.53
CA LYS A 112 2.14 15.91 -8.12
C LYS A 112 0.66 15.67 -7.91
N VAL A 113 0.13 16.41 -6.96
CA VAL A 113 -1.29 16.58 -6.69
C VAL A 113 -1.67 17.99 -7.14
N THR A 114 -2.78 18.11 -7.86
CA THR A 114 -3.32 19.41 -8.28
C THR A 114 -4.63 19.63 -7.56
N THR A 115 -4.67 20.56 -6.60
CA THR A 115 -5.89 21.04 -5.95
C THR A 115 -6.24 22.44 -6.46
N ASP A 116 -7.36 22.98 -5.99
CA ASP A 116 -7.74 24.37 -6.27
C ASP A 116 -6.73 25.37 -5.66
N ASP A 117 -6.11 25.03 -4.53
CA ASP A 117 -5.07 25.82 -3.87
C ASP A 117 -3.69 25.74 -4.55
N GLY A 118 -3.53 24.85 -5.53
CA GLY A 118 -2.32 24.76 -6.36
C GLY A 118 -1.73 23.37 -6.51
N ILE A 119 -0.44 23.31 -6.82
CA ILE A 119 0.26 22.07 -7.15
C ILE A 119 1.21 21.68 -6.01
N TYR A 120 0.98 20.51 -5.44
CA TYR A 120 1.81 19.92 -4.39
C TYR A 120 2.66 18.79 -4.94
N ARG A 121 3.98 18.86 -4.71
CA ARG A 121 4.90 17.78 -5.10
C ARG A 121 4.84 16.66 -4.08
N VAL A 122 4.72 15.44 -4.57
CA VAL A 122 4.69 14.21 -3.77
C VAL A 122 5.88 13.36 -4.16
N VAL A 123 6.65 12.91 -3.19
CA VAL A 123 7.71 11.91 -3.37
C VAL A 123 7.44 10.73 -2.46
N GLY A 124 8.00 9.57 -2.78
CA GLY A 124 7.76 8.41 -1.94
C GLY A 124 8.43 7.14 -2.41
N LEU A 125 8.15 6.08 -1.66
CA LEU A 125 8.57 4.72 -1.95
C LEU A 125 7.34 3.87 -2.22
N TYR A 126 7.48 2.88 -3.09
CA TYR A 126 6.42 1.92 -3.37
C TYR A 126 6.95 0.49 -3.41
N ARG A 127 6.07 -0.44 -3.06
CA ARG A 127 6.30 -1.88 -3.18
C ARG A 127 5.06 -2.55 -3.76
N ILE A 128 5.29 -3.51 -4.66
CA ILE A 128 4.26 -4.40 -5.18
C ILE A 128 4.38 -5.74 -4.46
N ASP A 129 3.28 -6.17 -3.87
CA ASP A 129 3.06 -7.51 -3.35
C ASP A 129 2.33 -8.31 -4.43
N ARG A 130 3.06 -9.18 -5.12
CA ARG A 130 2.53 -9.91 -6.29
C ARG A 130 1.55 -10.99 -5.89
N GLU A 131 1.76 -11.64 -4.75
CA GLU A 131 0.91 -12.71 -4.24
C GLU A 131 -0.45 -12.16 -3.83
N LYS A 132 -0.46 -11.02 -3.12
CA LYS A 132 -1.69 -10.39 -2.64
C LYS A 132 -2.30 -9.41 -3.64
N HIS A 133 -1.66 -9.22 -4.79
CA HIS A 133 -2.00 -8.19 -5.77
C HIS A 133 -2.17 -6.81 -5.10
N LEU A 134 -1.24 -6.42 -4.23
CA LEU A 134 -1.27 -5.15 -3.54
C LEU A 134 -0.16 -4.22 -4.02
N LEU A 135 -0.50 -2.95 -4.06
CA LEU A 135 0.44 -1.86 -4.21
C LEU A 135 0.44 -1.04 -2.92
N LYS A 136 1.61 -0.91 -2.32
CA LYS A 136 1.81 -0.19 -1.06
C LYS A 136 2.74 0.99 -1.31
N PHE A 137 2.44 2.12 -0.71
CA PHE A 137 3.21 3.35 -0.81
C PHE A 137 3.48 3.93 0.57
N LYS A 138 4.65 4.52 0.73
CA LYS A 138 4.88 5.61 1.68
C LYS A 138 5.12 6.87 0.87
N TRP A 139 4.43 7.94 1.19
CA TRP A 139 4.49 9.20 0.45
C TRP A 139 4.79 10.35 1.40
N MET A 140 5.35 11.42 0.87
CA MET A 140 5.58 12.66 1.58
C MET A 140 5.50 13.86 0.63
N THR A 141 5.10 14.98 1.20
CA THR A 141 5.20 16.33 0.64
C THR A 141 6.22 17.13 1.46
N ALA A 142 6.30 18.44 1.25
CA ALA A 142 7.13 19.30 2.09
C ALA A 142 6.63 19.43 3.55
N LYS A 143 5.34 19.13 3.80
CA LYS A 143 4.69 19.39 5.10
C LYS A 143 4.14 18.13 5.78
N LEU A 144 3.81 17.11 5.00
CA LEU A 144 3.02 15.96 5.43
C LEU A 144 3.59 14.68 4.84
N ASP A 145 3.44 13.59 5.56
CA ASP A 145 3.78 12.24 5.10
C ASP A 145 2.71 11.23 5.49
N GLY A 146 2.74 10.08 4.82
CA GLY A 146 1.71 9.08 5.00
C GLY A 146 1.92 7.81 4.23
N TRP A 147 0.85 7.03 4.17
CA TRP A 147 0.80 5.72 3.54
C TRP A 147 -0.37 5.62 2.57
N ALA A 148 -0.27 4.68 1.65
CA ALA A 148 -1.39 4.28 0.81
C ALA A 148 -1.28 2.79 0.45
N VAL A 149 -2.41 2.10 0.42
CA VAL A 149 -2.50 0.68 0.04
C VAL A 149 -3.67 0.49 -0.91
N GLY A 150 -3.39 -0.08 -2.09
CA GLY A 150 -4.40 -0.36 -3.10
C GLY A 150 -4.30 -1.76 -3.69
N ARG A 151 -5.43 -2.31 -4.09
CA ARG A 151 -5.52 -3.59 -4.78
C ARG A 151 -5.34 -3.39 -6.28
N ILE A 152 -4.46 -4.20 -6.87
CA ILE A 152 -4.23 -4.29 -8.31
C ILE A 152 -5.34 -5.16 -8.90
N ARG A 153 -6.12 -4.59 -9.81
CA ARG A 153 -7.11 -5.31 -10.63
C ARG A 153 -6.53 -5.44 -12.04
N LEU A 154 -6.26 -6.68 -12.43
CA LEU A 154 -5.87 -7.08 -13.79
C LEU A 154 -7.10 -7.07 -14.70
#